data_AF-A0A1K2I870-F1
#
_entry.id   AF-A0A1K2I870-F1
#
_cell.length_a   1.000
_cell.length_b   1.000
_cell.length_c   1.000
_cell.angle_alpha   90.00
_cell.angle_beta   90.00
_cell.angle_gamma   90.00
#
_symmetry.space_group_name_H-M   'P 1'
#
loop_
_entity.id
_entity.type
_entity.pdbx_description
1 polymer ?
#
loop_
_entity_poly.entity_id
_entity_poly.type
_entity_poly.pdbx_seq_one_letter_code
_entity_poly.pdbx_strand_id
1 'polypeptide(L)'
;MKATFTDTQAGYLIKVQLQQIGPDLLLVITGGDHPHVGTVTTLSPQSAAQTIRFPSHDGRLHKDGLLAKVLAKQIQPMLKGTCTITAGVHVNQISQRQIDMASTKAKILGQQVARWLKQHPVQVTPPSYYGADEQPH
;
A
#
# COMPACT_ATOMS: atom_id res chain seq x y z
N MET A 1 -1.26 -15.00 -1.52
CA MET A 1 -2.13 -14.54 -2.62
C MET A 1 -1.54 -13.33 -3.33
N LYS A 2 -1.92 -13.06 -4.59
CA LYS A 2 -1.55 -11.84 -5.34
C LYS A 2 -2.77 -11.28 -6.07
N ALA A 3 -2.88 -9.96 -6.16
CA ALA A 3 -3.94 -9.26 -6.90
C ALA A 3 -3.46 -7.91 -7.44
N THR A 4 -4.09 -7.40 -8.51
CA THR A 4 -3.79 -6.08 -9.07
C THR A 4 -5.08 -5.30 -9.27
N PHE A 5 -5.07 -4.02 -8.90
CA PHE A 5 -6.19 -3.10 -9.02
C PHE A 5 -5.72 -1.85 -9.76
N THR A 6 -6.59 -1.27 -10.59
CA THR A 6 -6.24 -0.13 -11.46
C THR A 6 -7.36 0.89 -11.50
N ASP A 7 -7.00 2.17 -11.53
CA ASP A 7 -7.92 3.27 -11.76
C ASP A 7 -7.32 4.27 -12.76
N THR A 8 -8.05 4.49 -13.86
CA THR A 8 -7.68 5.40 -14.95
C THR A 8 -8.68 6.54 -15.03
N GLN A 9 -8.65 7.42 -14.03
CA GLN A 9 -9.36 8.71 -14.05
C GLN A 9 -8.40 9.89 -14.20
N ALA A 10 -8.91 11.03 -14.70
CA ALA A 10 -8.16 12.26 -14.93
C ALA A 10 -6.94 12.11 -15.86
N GLY A 11 -6.98 11.15 -16.78
CA GLY A 11 -5.99 11.01 -17.86
C GLY A 11 -4.69 10.30 -17.49
N TYR A 12 -4.60 9.64 -16.33
CA TYR A 12 -3.43 8.84 -15.96
C TYR A 12 -3.84 7.60 -15.15
N LEU A 13 -3.00 6.57 -15.13
CA LEU A 13 -3.23 5.33 -14.38
C LEU A 13 -2.61 5.42 -12.97
N ILE A 14 -3.34 4.94 -11.96
CA ILE A 14 -2.76 4.45 -10.70
C ILE A 14 -3.06 2.96 -10.58
N LYS A 15 -2.04 2.18 -10.20
CA LYS A 15 -2.10 0.74 -10.01
C LYS A 15 -1.71 0.40 -8.58
N VAL A 16 -2.42 -0.54 -7.97
CA VAL A 16 -2.06 -1.15 -6.69
C VAL A 16 -1.87 -2.65 -6.92
N GLN A 17 -0.65 -3.12 -6.66
CA GLN A 17 -0.38 -4.55 -6.63
C GLN A 17 -0.34 -5.00 -5.17
N LEU A 18 -1.02 -6.10 -4.87
CA LEU A 18 -1.05 -6.72 -3.56
C LEU A 18 -0.33 -8.06 -3.64
N GLN A 19 0.51 -8.33 -2.65
CA GLN A 19 1.11 -9.63 -2.39
C GLN A 19 1.00 -9.95 -0.90
N GLN A 20 0.42 -11.09 -0.57
CA GLN A 20 0.48 -11.64 0.78
C GLN A 20 1.83 -12.31 1.01
N ILE A 21 2.42 -12.10 2.19
CA ILE A 21 3.63 -12.73 2.69
C ILE A 21 3.31 -13.27 4.10
N GLY A 22 3.06 -14.57 4.24
CA GLY A 22 2.57 -15.12 5.52
C GLY A 22 1.28 -14.40 6.00
N PRO A 23 1.24 -13.85 7.22
CA PRO A 23 0.12 -13.04 7.71
C PRO A 23 0.11 -11.60 7.19
N ASP A 24 1.21 -11.16 6.56
CA ASP A 24 1.46 -9.78 6.19
C ASP A 24 1.07 -9.48 4.74
N LEU A 25 0.92 -8.20 4.43
CA LEU A 25 0.65 -7.71 3.08
C LEU A 25 1.73 -6.73 2.61
N LEU A 26 2.27 -6.97 1.41
CA LEU A 26 3.04 -6.01 0.65
C LEU A 26 2.14 -5.41 -0.44
N LEU A 27 1.97 -4.09 -0.41
CA LEU A 27 1.29 -3.35 -1.47
C LEU A 27 2.26 -2.42 -2.19
N VAL A 28 2.10 -2.30 -3.51
CA VAL A 28 2.91 -1.44 -4.37
C VAL A 28 1.98 -0.52 -5.15
N ILE A 29 2.02 0.78 -4.83
CA ILE A 29 1.28 1.84 -5.51
C ILE A 29 2.21 2.49 -6.54
N THR A 30 1.89 2.33 -7.83
CA THR A 30 2.66 2.91 -8.94
C THR A 30 1.74 3.50 -9.99
N GLY A 31 2.24 4.40 -10.83
CA GLY A 31 1.43 5.00 -11.88
C GLY A 31 2.08 6.23 -12.52
N GLY A 32 1.31 6.85 -13.40
CA GLY A 32 1.77 7.97 -14.22
C GLY A 32 2.82 7.54 -15.25
N ASP A 33 3.67 8.49 -15.64
CA ASP A 33 4.66 8.38 -16.71
C ASP A 33 6.00 7.82 -16.20
N HIS A 34 6.39 8.15 -14.96
CA HIS A 34 7.69 7.75 -14.39
C HIS A 34 7.53 7.13 -12.98
N PRO A 35 6.96 5.91 -12.89
CA PRO A 35 6.77 5.24 -11.61
C PRO A 35 8.12 5.01 -10.90
N HIS A 36 8.13 5.16 -9.59
CA HIS A 36 9.31 5.03 -8.73
C HIS A 36 8.89 4.57 -7.33
N VAL A 37 9.83 4.49 -6.38
CA VAL A 37 9.53 4.32 -4.95
C VAL A 37 9.90 5.60 -4.23
N GLY A 38 8.92 6.47 -4.00
CA GLY A 38 9.12 7.74 -3.31
C GLY A 38 8.90 7.64 -1.81
N THR A 39 8.04 6.72 -1.37
CA THR A 39 7.71 6.53 0.05
C THR A 39 7.50 5.07 0.42
N VAL A 40 7.70 4.77 1.70
CA VAL A 40 7.32 3.50 2.34
C VAL A 40 6.40 3.82 3.51
N THR A 41 5.23 3.20 3.55
CA THR A 41 4.27 3.34 4.66
C THR A 41 4.03 1.99 5.29
N THR A 42 4.17 1.89 6.61
CA THR A 42 3.93 0.65 7.36
C THR A 42 2.79 0.84 8.35
N LEU A 43 2.02 -0.22 8.58
CA LEU A 43 0.95 -0.27 9.58
C LEU A 43 0.70 -1.69 10.05
N SER A 44 -0.01 -1.84 11.17
CA SER A 44 -0.57 -3.10 11.65
C SER A 44 -2.06 -2.92 11.96
N PRO A 45 -2.78 -3.98 12.39
CA PRO A 45 -4.16 -3.84 12.82
C PRO A 45 -4.30 -2.89 14.04
N GLN A 46 -3.25 -2.75 14.85
CA GLN A 46 -3.24 -1.94 16.08
C GLN A 46 -2.43 -0.64 15.97
N SER A 47 -1.48 -0.54 15.02
CA SER A 47 -0.63 0.65 14.88
C SER A 47 -1.13 1.60 13.79
N ALA A 48 -1.00 2.91 14.06
CA ALA A 48 -1.24 3.92 13.04
C ALA A 48 -0.20 3.84 11.91
N ALA A 49 -0.60 4.24 10.70
CA ALA A 49 0.30 4.25 9.55
C ALA A 49 1.47 5.24 9.74
N GLN A 50 2.70 4.74 9.63
CA GLN A 50 3.93 5.52 9.66
C GLN A 50 4.56 5.57 8.28
N THR A 51 5.12 6.72 7.87
CA THR A 51 5.64 6.90 6.51
C THR A 51 7.06 7.45 6.52
N ILE A 52 7.96 6.75 5.83
CA ILE A 52 9.27 7.27 5.42
C ILE A 52 9.13 7.85 4.01
N ARG A 53 9.75 9.01 3.79
CA ARG A 53 9.75 9.72 2.50
C ARG A 53 11.18 9.84 2.02
N PHE A 54 11.44 9.43 0.80
CA PHE A 54 12.77 9.56 0.18
C PHE A 54 12.94 10.92 -0.50
N PRO A 55 14.19 11.39 -0.68
CA PRO A 55 14.48 12.58 -1.47
C PRO A 55 14.08 12.41 -2.94
N SER A 56 13.56 13.48 -3.52
CA SER A 56 13.26 13.67 -4.94
C SER A 56 14.46 14.24 -5.68
N HIS A 57 14.33 14.43 -6.99
CA HIS A 57 15.38 14.95 -7.87
C HIS A 57 15.89 16.36 -7.49
N ASP A 58 15.11 17.15 -6.74
CA ASP A 58 15.45 18.50 -6.29
C ASP A 58 15.74 18.58 -4.79
N GLY A 59 15.93 17.43 -4.14
CA GLY A 59 16.19 17.33 -2.69
C GLY A 59 14.95 17.48 -1.81
N ARG A 60 13.77 17.82 -2.37
CA ARG A 60 12.52 17.81 -1.61
C ARG A 60 12.07 16.37 -1.36
N LEU A 61 11.22 16.16 -0.36
CA LEU A 61 10.68 14.82 -0.07
C LEU A 61 9.47 14.48 -0.97
N HIS A 62 9.45 13.25 -1.48
CA HIS A 62 8.30 12.68 -2.20
C HIS A 62 6.99 12.78 -1.40
N LYS A 63 5.84 12.94 -2.07
CA LYS A 63 4.54 13.18 -1.42
C LYS A 63 3.57 11.99 -1.54
N ASP A 64 4.00 10.91 -2.19
CA ASP A 64 3.21 9.72 -2.52
C ASP A 64 2.64 9.00 -1.29
N GLY A 65 3.24 9.21 -0.13
CA GLY A 65 2.78 8.67 1.15
C GLY A 65 1.35 9.09 1.52
N LEU A 66 0.83 10.18 0.93
CA LEU A 66 -0.59 10.53 1.05
C LEU A 66 -1.49 9.42 0.46
N LEU A 67 -1.15 8.90 -0.71
CA LEU A 67 -1.92 7.84 -1.38
C LEU A 67 -1.89 6.56 -0.53
N ALA A 68 -0.70 6.21 -0.03
CA ALA A 68 -0.53 5.06 0.85
C ALA A 68 -1.37 5.18 2.13
N LYS A 69 -1.39 6.35 2.78
CA LYS A 69 -2.22 6.60 3.98
C LYS A 69 -3.72 6.54 3.71
N VAL A 70 -4.17 7.08 2.58
CA VAL A 70 -5.60 7.02 2.19
C VAL A 70 -6.02 5.58 1.96
N LEU A 71 -5.21 4.80 1.24
CA LEU A 71 -5.46 3.38 0.99
C LEU A 71 -5.41 2.57 2.29
N ALA A 72 -4.39 2.80 3.13
CA ALA A 72 -4.17 2.13 4.41
C ALA A 72 -5.42 2.18 5.30
N LYS A 73 -6.06 3.36 5.40
CA LYS A 73 -7.31 3.52 6.16
C LYS A 73 -8.44 2.60 5.69
N GLN A 74 -8.50 2.25 4.41
CA GLN A 74 -9.55 1.37 3.88
C GLN A 74 -9.29 -0.11 4.23
N ILE A 75 -8.02 -0.51 4.26
CA ILE A 75 -7.62 -1.92 4.38
C ILE A 75 -7.25 -2.32 5.82
N GLN A 76 -6.91 -1.36 6.69
CA GLN A 76 -6.44 -1.63 8.05
C GLN A 76 -7.35 -2.59 8.83
N PRO A 77 -8.69 -2.47 8.78
CA PRO A 77 -9.56 -3.40 9.53
C PRO A 77 -9.52 -4.84 9.00
N MET A 78 -8.99 -5.08 7.80
CA MET A 78 -8.88 -6.41 7.17
C MET A 78 -7.53 -7.08 7.46
N LEU A 79 -6.59 -6.37 8.10
CA LEU A 79 -5.24 -6.88 8.34
C LEU A 79 -5.25 -7.98 9.41
N LYS A 80 -4.41 -9.00 9.20
CA LYS A 80 -4.12 -10.06 10.18
C LYS A 80 -2.71 -9.90 10.74
N GLY A 81 -1.73 -9.63 9.89
CA GLY A 81 -0.39 -9.17 10.24
C GLY A 81 -0.17 -7.70 9.89
N THR A 82 1.09 -7.34 9.66
CA THR A 82 1.50 -6.01 9.22
C THR A 82 1.21 -5.78 7.74
N CYS A 83 1.23 -4.52 7.33
CA CYS A 83 1.20 -4.14 5.94
C CYS A 83 2.31 -3.13 5.66
N THR A 84 3.03 -3.36 4.57
CA THR A 84 4.01 -2.44 4.02
C THR A 84 3.52 -1.98 2.65
N ILE A 85 3.46 -0.67 2.43
CA ILE A 85 3.02 -0.05 1.20
C ILE A 85 4.17 0.78 0.64
N THR A 86 4.69 0.41 -0.52
CA THR A 86 5.56 1.31 -1.30
C THR A 86 4.68 2.17 -2.21
N ALA A 87 5.03 3.46 -2.37
CA ALA A 87 4.30 4.34 -3.27
C ALA A 87 5.23 5.29 -4.03
N GLY A 88 5.02 5.41 -5.34
CA GLY A 88 5.61 6.43 -6.20
C GLY A 88 4.89 6.55 -7.53
N VAL A 89 4.24 7.71 -7.72
CA VAL A 89 3.46 8.05 -8.91
C VAL A 89 4.02 9.38 -9.43
N HIS A 90 4.47 9.39 -10.67
CA HIS A 90 4.94 10.62 -11.31
C HIS A 90 4.15 10.85 -12.58
N VAL A 91 3.49 12.00 -12.69
CA VAL A 91 2.79 12.44 -13.90
C VAL A 91 3.50 13.69 -14.43
N ASN A 92 3.90 13.66 -15.68
CA ASN A 92 4.52 14.80 -16.35
C ASN A 92 3.54 15.96 -16.41
N GLN A 93 4.00 17.15 -16.02
CA GLN A 93 3.19 18.37 -16.02
C GLN A 93 1.85 18.21 -15.30
N ILE A 94 1.84 17.52 -14.16
CA ILE A 94 0.62 17.21 -13.41
C ILE A 94 -0.20 18.48 -13.13
N SER A 95 -1.46 18.48 -13.54
CA SER A 95 -2.38 19.59 -13.32
C SER A 95 -2.95 19.56 -11.89
N GLN A 96 -3.45 20.71 -11.42
CA GLN A 96 -4.13 20.78 -10.12
C GLN A 96 -5.32 19.81 -10.04
N ARG A 97 -6.12 19.71 -11.11
CA ARG A 97 -7.23 18.75 -11.21
C ARG A 97 -6.77 17.31 -11.02
N GLN A 98 -5.62 16.93 -11.58
CA GLN A 98 -5.04 15.60 -11.42
C GLN A 98 -4.55 15.36 -9.99
N ILE A 99 -3.91 16.36 -9.38
CA ILE A 99 -3.50 16.32 -7.96
C ILE A 99 -4.72 16.09 -7.06
N ASP A 100 -5.79 16.86 -7.25
CA ASP A 100 -7.00 16.79 -6.43
C ASP A 100 -7.69 15.42 -6.55
N MET A 101 -7.61 14.80 -7.72
CA MET A 101 -8.16 13.46 -7.97
C MET A 101 -7.31 12.32 -7.39
N ALA A 102 -6.02 12.53 -7.14
CA ALA A 102 -5.11 11.45 -6.74
C ALA A 102 -5.57 10.75 -5.45
N SER A 103 -6.02 11.51 -4.45
CA SER A 103 -6.54 10.96 -3.19
C SER A 103 -7.87 10.20 -3.38
N THR A 104 -8.75 10.70 -4.24
CA THR A 104 -10.01 10.03 -4.60
C THR A 104 -9.73 8.67 -5.24
N LYS A 105 -8.80 8.62 -6.20
CA LYS A 105 -8.37 7.39 -6.86
C LYS A 105 -7.78 6.39 -5.86
N ALA A 106 -6.89 6.85 -4.97
CA ALA A 106 -6.33 6.01 -3.91
C ALA A 106 -7.40 5.45 -2.97
N LYS A 107 -8.44 6.22 -2.65
CA LYS A 107 -9.58 5.76 -1.85
C LYS A 107 -10.37 4.67 -2.57
N ILE A 108 -10.70 4.87 -3.85
CA ILE A 108 -11.42 3.88 -4.68
C ILE A 108 -10.62 2.58 -4.74
N LEU A 109 -9.33 2.66 -5.05
CA LEU A 109 -8.43 1.51 -5.07
C LEU A 109 -8.35 0.81 -3.71
N GLY A 110 -8.25 1.57 -2.62
CA GLY A 110 -8.27 0.99 -1.27
C GLY A 110 -9.58 0.26 -0.94
N GLN A 111 -10.72 0.78 -1.40
CA GLN A 111 -12.01 0.09 -1.25
C GLN A 111 -12.09 -1.19 -2.07
N GLN A 112 -11.52 -1.21 -3.28
CA GLN A 112 -11.42 -2.41 -4.11
C GLN A 112 -10.55 -3.47 -3.44
N VAL A 113 -9.36 -3.08 -2.94
CA VAL A 113 -8.48 -3.97 -2.18
C VAL A 113 -9.18 -4.51 -0.94
N ALA A 114 -9.84 -3.65 -0.15
CA ALA A 114 -10.55 -4.07 1.05
C ALA A 114 -11.69 -5.06 0.73
N ARG A 115 -12.45 -4.82 -0.33
CA ARG A 115 -13.50 -5.75 -0.79
C ARG A 115 -12.90 -7.09 -1.21
N TRP A 116 -11.79 -7.07 -1.93
CA TRP A 116 -11.11 -8.28 -2.36
C TRP A 116 -10.57 -9.08 -1.16
N LEU A 117 -9.96 -8.42 -0.17
CA LEU A 117 -9.49 -9.06 1.07
C LEU A 117 -10.62 -9.67 1.90
N LYS A 118 -11.83 -9.11 1.86
CA LYS A 118 -13.01 -9.74 2.50
C LYS A 118 -13.40 -11.05 1.83
N GLN A 119 -13.29 -11.12 0.51
CA GLN A 119 -13.61 -12.31 -0.27
C GLN A 119 -12.46 -13.35 -0.25
N HIS A 120 -11.24 -12.88 -0.01
CA HIS A 120 -10.02 -13.67 0.03
C HIS A 120 -9.30 -13.40 1.35
N PRO A 121 -9.84 -13.86 2.49
CA PRO A 121 -9.25 -13.59 3.78
C PRO A 121 -7.83 -14.17 3.87
N VAL A 122 -6.93 -13.44 4.52
CA VAL A 122 -5.57 -13.91 4.79
C VAL A 122 -5.65 -15.19 5.64
N GLN A 123 -5.21 -16.30 5.06
CA GLN A 123 -5.05 -17.56 5.77
C GLN A 123 -3.63 -17.64 6.33
N VAL A 124 -3.52 -18.00 7.61
CA VAL A 124 -2.24 -18.06 8.33
C VAL A 124 -2.15 -19.41 9.03
N THR A 125 -1.06 -20.13 8.78
CA THR A 125 -0.65 -21.25 9.62
C THR A 125 0.37 -20.72 10.63
N PRO A 126 0.13 -20.87 11.94
CA PRO A 126 1.08 -20.41 12.94
C PRO A 126 2.43 -21.11 12.76
N PRO A 127 3.56 -20.40 12.86
CA PRO A 127 4.87 -21.03 12.92
C PRO A 127 5.00 -21.88 14.19
N SER A 128 5.68 -23.02 14.07
CA SER A 128 6.12 -23.81 15.22
C SER A 128 7.51 -23.31 15.62
N TYR A 129 7.60 -22.67 16.78
CA TYR A 129 8.86 -22.07 17.24
C TYR A 129 9.75 -23.04 18.01
N TYR A 130 9.16 -24.03 18.68
CA TYR A 130 9.86 -24.97 19.54
C TYR A 130 9.24 -26.37 19.38
N GLY A 131 10.09 -27.39 19.39
CA GLY A 131 9.68 -28.76 19.69
C GLY A 131 9.26 -28.91 21.16
N ALA A 132 8.74 -30.09 21.53
CA ALA A 132 8.25 -30.34 22.89
C ALA A 132 9.31 -30.10 24.00
N ASP A 133 10.60 -30.21 23.65
CA ASP A 133 11.73 -30.16 24.58
C ASP A 133 12.64 -28.93 24.37
N GLU A 134 12.22 -27.95 23.58
CA GLU A 134 13.00 -26.73 23.31
C GLU A 134 12.40 -25.52 24.03
N GLN A 135 13.26 -24.66 24.60
CA GLN A 135 12.82 -23.39 25.20
C GLN A 135 13.41 -22.18 24.47
N PRO A 136 12.66 -21.07 24.37
CA PRO A 136 13.20 -19.78 23.96
C PRO A 136 14.43 -19.39 24.79
N HIS A 137 15.41 -18.77 24.15
CA HIS A 137 16.54 -18.12 24.80
C HIS A 137 16.20 -16.71 25.28
#